data_AF-M3VFE7-F1
#
_entry.id   AF-M3VFE7-F1
#
_cell.length_a   1.000
_cell.length_b   1.000
_cell.length_c   1.000
_cell.angle_alpha   90.00
_cell.angle_beta   90.00
_cell.angle_gamma   90.00
#
_symmetry.space_group_name_H-M   'P 1'
#
loop_
_entity.id
_entity.type
_entity.pdbx_description
1 polymer ?
#
loop_
_entity_poly.entity_id
_entity_poly.type
_entity_poly.pdbx_seq_one_letter_code
_entity_poly.pdbx_strand_id
1 'polypeptide(L)'
;MPLDERPTATPLPTAANLVNDWAIVNGVKHRKRRRQQTFLIVVAILFLALLIGVNFIWPAGFGVFIAVGGTVGALMVLYEVRLTKQIAQAEFIRDLQTSFTSDPEIGALWKKILLEEEITATDRFAMSNYLTFFETLHLLHQRGALDFSLTDDLFRNRFFRAIGHPAILRATILKNPESFKNIRDLVTEWVDHIVTNGKPTPPGYVTYAEATAEQAGYVRVELTVDDLDEVRELQRATLQELGSSPWLRTNDDDMLHLCLDGGGTESGHTLHKVVGWRKDGELVSIAILYDGQTGHESIRRYTTDDPAEMLASVNFKLIITHPAHKRNGLSHSLAFRLEQEARLRRKREIRATIHPDNVPSRRLFETLGYKYMGKTQTSYGERTIYAKALVTR
;
A
#
# COMPACT_ATOMS: atom_id res chain seq x y z
N MET A 1 -15.88 -51.66 8.53
CA MET A 1 -15.40 -51.32 7.17
C MET A 1 -13.95 -51.76 7.08
N PRO A 2 -13.53 -52.44 6.01
CA PRO A 2 -12.36 -53.31 5.99
C PRO A 2 -11.04 -52.56 5.81
N LEU A 3 -9.97 -53.29 6.13
CA LEU A 3 -8.55 -52.91 6.14
C LEU A 3 -8.04 -52.49 4.76
N ASP A 4 -7.23 -51.43 4.77
CA ASP A 4 -6.62 -50.72 3.65
C ASP A 4 -5.52 -51.57 2.96
N GLU A 5 -5.62 -51.68 1.64
CA GLU A 5 -4.67 -52.38 0.77
C GLU A 5 -3.37 -51.57 0.65
N ARG A 6 -2.22 -52.17 0.97
CA ARG A 6 -0.92 -51.57 0.67
C ARG A 6 -0.67 -51.61 -0.84
N PRO A 7 -0.22 -50.51 -1.48
CA PRO A 7 0.13 -50.52 -2.89
C PRO A 7 1.39 -51.35 -3.13
N THR A 8 1.28 -52.28 -4.08
CA THR A 8 2.39 -53.08 -4.60
C THR A 8 3.40 -52.19 -5.34
N ALA A 9 4.67 -52.31 -4.98
CA ALA A 9 5.77 -51.58 -5.61
C ALA A 9 5.90 -51.99 -7.09
N THR A 10 5.92 -51.00 -7.97
CA THR A 10 6.19 -51.18 -9.40
C THR A 10 7.67 -51.58 -9.59
N PRO A 11 7.99 -52.59 -10.41
CA PRO A 11 9.38 -52.99 -10.62
C PRO A 11 10.17 -51.89 -11.34
N LEU A 12 11.42 -51.69 -10.92
CA LEU A 12 12.33 -50.71 -11.51
C LEU A 12 12.60 -51.04 -12.99
N PRO A 13 12.62 -50.03 -13.89
CA PRO A 13 12.85 -50.24 -15.31
C PRO A 13 14.26 -50.79 -15.55
N THR A 14 14.37 -51.80 -16.40
CA THR A 14 15.65 -52.37 -16.81
C THR A 14 16.44 -51.39 -17.68
N ALA A 15 17.77 -51.48 -17.69
CA ALA A 15 18.66 -50.59 -18.44
C ALA A 15 18.34 -50.52 -19.95
N ALA A 16 17.73 -51.56 -20.53
CA ALA A 16 17.27 -51.57 -21.92
C ALA A 16 16.09 -50.59 -22.18
N ASN A 17 15.20 -50.40 -21.19
CA ASN A 17 14.07 -49.48 -21.31
C ASN A 17 14.52 -48.02 -21.26
N LEU A 18 15.55 -47.71 -20.46
CA LEU A 18 16.11 -46.35 -20.34
C LEU A 18 16.82 -45.87 -21.63
N VAL A 19 17.48 -46.78 -22.36
CA VAL A 19 18.16 -46.44 -23.62
C VAL A 19 17.14 -46.20 -24.75
N ASN A 20 16.06 -46.98 -24.80
CA ASN A 20 14.98 -46.80 -25.78
C ASN A 20 14.19 -45.51 -25.54
N ASP A 21 13.88 -45.19 -24.28
CA ASP A 21 13.20 -43.94 -23.94
C ASP A 21 14.06 -42.70 -24.25
N TRP A 22 15.38 -42.76 -24.05
CA TRP A 22 16.28 -41.67 -24.41
C TRP A 22 16.36 -41.45 -25.93
N ALA A 23 16.38 -42.52 -26.73
CA ALA A 23 16.38 -42.45 -28.20
C ALA A 23 15.04 -41.92 -28.76
N ILE A 24 13.92 -42.31 -28.16
CA ILE A 24 12.58 -41.84 -28.56
C ILE A 24 12.40 -40.36 -28.21
N VAL A 25 12.79 -39.94 -27.00
CA VAL A 25 12.68 -38.53 -26.57
C VAL A 25 13.58 -37.61 -27.42
N ASN A 26 14.80 -38.04 -27.76
CA ASN A 26 15.68 -37.27 -28.64
C ASN A 26 15.20 -37.27 -30.10
N GLY A 27 14.67 -38.38 -30.60
CA GLY A 27 14.07 -38.47 -31.94
C GLY A 27 12.84 -37.56 -32.11
N VAL A 28 12.02 -37.43 -31.07
CA VAL A 28 10.85 -36.54 -31.05
C VAL A 28 11.27 -35.06 -31.01
N LYS A 29 12.30 -34.70 -30.23
CA LYS A 29 12.86 -33.34 -30.22
C LYS A 29 13.45 -32.95 -31.58
N HIS A 30 14.19 -33.85 -32.26
CA HIS A 30 14.76 -33.60 -33.59
C HIS A 30 13.70 -33.45 -34.69
N ARG A 31 12.63 -34.25 -34.65
CA ARG A 31 11.51 -34.13 -35.62
C ARG A 31 10.74 -32.83 -35.46
N LYS A 32 10.50 -32.38 -34.22
CA LYS A 32 9.79 -31.12 -33.94
C LYS A 32 10.58 -29.89 -34.42
N ARG A 33 11.91 -29.90 -34.22
CA ARG A 33 12.82 -28.83 -34.68
C ARG A 33 12.93 -28.76 -36.22
N ARG A 34 13.02 -29.90 -36.91
CA ARG A 34 13.02 -29.94 -38.38
C ARG A 34 11.70 -29.42 -38.98
N ARG A 35 10.56 -29.78 -38.40
CA ARG A 35 9.24 -29.34 -38.90
C ARG A 35 9.04 -27.82 -38.76
N GLN A 36 9.53 -27.22 -37.67
CA GLN A 36 9.52 -25.76 -37.49
C GLN A 36 10.46 -25.05 -38.48
N GLN A 37 11.64 -25.61 -38.73
CA GLN A 37 12.58 -25.07 -39.73
C GLN A 37 11.99 -25.13 -41.15
N THR A 38 11.36 -26.26 -41.54
CA THR A 38 10.71 -26.38 -42.85
C THR A 38 9.57 -25.36 -42.99
N PHE A 39 8.75 -25.16 -41.95
CA PHE A 39 7.69 -24.16 -41.98
C PHE A 39 8.22 -22.74 -42.18
N LEU A 40 9.26 -22.34 -41.44
CA LEU A 40 9.89 -21.01 -41.58
C LEU A 40 10.47 -20.80 -42.99
N ILE A 41 11.11 -21.82 -43.56
CA ILE A 41 11.67 -21.76 -44.92
C ILE A 41 10.54 -21.58 -45.95
N VAL A 42 9.44 -22.33 -45.84
CA VAL A 42 8.30 -22.20 -46.75
C VAL A 42 7.66 -20.82 -46.67
N VAL A 43 7.48 -20.28 -45.46
CA VAL A 43 6.95 -18.91 -45.27
C VAL A 43 7.89 -17.86 -45.87
N ALA A 44 9.20 -18.00 -45.68
CA ALA A 44 10.18 -17.08 -46.26
C ALA A 44 10.17 -17.13 -47.80
N ILE A 45 10.04 -18.31 -48.40
CA ILE A 45 9.93 -18.47 -49.86
C ILE A 45 8.64 -17.85 -50.38
N LEU A 46 7.50 -18.08 -49.70
CA LEU A 46 6.22 -17.47 -50.07
C LEU A 46 6.26 -15.94 -49.98
N PHE A 47 6.90 -15.41 -48.95
CA PHE A 47 7.11 -13.97 -48.79
C PHE A 47 7.98 -13.40 -49.91
N LEU A 48 9.07 -14.10 -50.28
CA LEU A 48 9.94 -13.68 -51.38
C LEU A 48 9.20 -13.73 -52.73
N ALA A 49 8.39 -14.77 -52.97
CA ALA A 49 7.55 -14.87 -54.15
C ALA A 49 6.50 -13.75 -54.22
N LEU A 50 5.91 -13.39 -53.08
CA LEU A 50 4.99 -12.26 -52.96
C LEU A 50 5.67 -10.93 -53.29
N LEU A 51 6.90 -10.71 -52.80
CA LEU A 51 7.69 -9.53 -53.14
C LEU A 51 7.99 -9.42 -54.63
N ILE A 52 8.39 -10.53 -55.26
CA ILE A 52 8.64 -10.59 -56.71
C ILE A 52 7.34 -10.30 -57.47
N GLY A 53 6.21 -10.88 -57.05
CA GLY A 53 4.90 -10.65 -57.67
C GLY A 53 4.45 -9.19 -57.58
N VAL A 54 4.58 -8.55 -56.41
CA VAL A 54 4.24 -7.13 -56.22
C VAL A 54 5.13 -6.23 -57.07
N ASN A 55 6.44 -6.51 -57.16
CA ASN A 55 7.34 -5.74 -58.00
C ASN A 55 7.00 -5.87 -59.50
N PHE A 56 6.56 -7.04 -59.95
CA PHE A 56 6.21 -7.27 -61.35
C PHE A 56 4.86 -6.63 -61.74
N ILE A 57 3.87 -6.71 -60.85
CA ILE A 57 2.50 -6.20 -61.11
C ILE A 57 2.41 -4.70 -60.84
N TRP A 58 3.07 -4.20 -59.79
CA TRP A 58 3.01 -2.81 -59.37
C TRP A 58 4.38 -2.27 -58.93
N PRO A 59 5.30 -2.01 -59.89
CA PRO A 59 6.66 -1.58 -59.59
C PRO A 59 6.72 -0.28 -58.77
N ALA A 60 5.82 0.68 -59.07
CA ALA A 60 5.76 1.96 -58.37
C ALA A 60 5.30 1.83 -56.90
N GLY A 61 4.54 0.79 -56.55
CA GLY A 61 4.06 0.53 -55.19
C GLY A 61 4.98 -0.38 -54.36
N PHE A 62 6.03 -0.94 -54.95
CA PHE A 62 6.94 -1.86 -54.28
C PHE A 62 7.60 -1.23 -53.04
N GLY A 63 8.01 0.04 -53.14
CA GLY A 63 8.58 0.78 -52.01
C GLY A 63 7.61 0.93 -50.83
N VAL A 64 6.32 1.16 -51.11
CA VAL A 64 5.27 1.24 -50.09
C VAL A 64 5.05 -0.12 -49.44
N PHE A 65 5.04 -1.20 -50.23
CA PHE A 65 4.84 -2.56 -49.72
C PHE A 65 5.98 -3.01 -48.78
N ILE A 66 7.23 -2.72 -49.15
CA ILE A 66 8.40 -2.98 -48.29
C ILE A 66 8.33 -2.15 -47.00
N ALA A 67 7.94 -0.87 -47.10
CA ALA A 67 7.80 0.00 -45.93
C ALA A 67 6.75 -0.54 -44.94
N VAL A 68 5.57 -0.94 -45.43
CA VAL A 68 4.50 -1.54 -44.61
C VAL A 68 4.97 -2.86 -43.98
N GLY A 69 5.60 -3.74 -44.77
CA GLY A 69 6.16 -5.00 -44.27
C GLY A 69 7.21 -4.79 -43.18
N GLY A 70 8.10 -3.81 -43.38
CA GLY A 70 9.11 -3.42 -42.39
C GLY A 70 8.51 -2.86 -41.10
N THR A 71 7.46 -2.03 -41.20
CA THR A 71 6.73 -1.53 -40.02
C THR A 71 6.05 -2.67 -39.25
N VAL A 72 5.38 -3.58 -39.95
CA VAL A 72 4.74 -4.76 -39.31
C VAL A 72 5.80 -5.64 -38.63
N GLY A 73 6.94 -5.87 -39.28
CA GLY A 73 8.06 -6.63 -38.70
C GLY A 73 8.63 -5.95 -37.45
N ALA A 74 8.83 -4.63 -37.48
CA ALA A 74 9.29 -3.87 -36.32
C ALA A 74 8.28 -3.94 -35.16
N LEU A 75 6.98 -3.81 -35.44
CA LEU A 75 5.93 -3.97 -34.44
C LEU A 75 5.90 -5.38 -33.84
N MET A 76 6.14 -6.41 -34.67
CA MET A 76 6.22 -7.81 -34.20
C MET A 76 7.41 -8.03 -33.26
N VAL A 77 8.59 -7.48 -33.58
CA VAL A 77 9.76 -7.54 -32.69
C VAL A 77 9.48 -6.80 -31.37
N LEU A 78 8.88 -5.61 -31.43
CA LEU A 78 8.49 -4.88 -30.22
C LEU A 78 7.48 -5.66 -29.37
N TYR A 79 6.54 -6.36 -30.01
CA TYR A 79 5.59 -7.23 -29.34
C TYR A 79 6.29 -8.43 -28.68
N GLU A 80 7.21 -9.10 -29.38
CA GLU A 80 7.97 -10.23 -28.85
C GLU A 80 8.83 -9.80 -27.65
N VAL A 81 9.54 -8.68 -27.75
CA VAL A 81 10.33 -8.12 -26.64
C VAL A 81 9.45 -7.84 -25.41
N ARG A 82 8.24 -7.30 -25.61
CA ARG A 82 7.28 -7.09 -24.51
C ARG A 82 6.82 -8.41 -23.90
N LEU A 83 6.52 -9.41 -24.72
CA LEU A 83 6.09 -10.73 -24.25
C LEU A 83 7.20 -11.43 -23.46
N THR A 84 8.44 -11.43 -23.97
CA THR A 84 9.60 -11.99 -23.26
C THR A 84 9.82 -11.29 -21.93
N LYS A 85 9.66 -9.96 -21.87
CA LYS A 85 9.74 -9.21 -20.61
C LYS A 85 8.65 -9.64 -19.61
N GLN A 86 7.41 -9.82 -20.07
CA GLN A 86 6.31 -10.27 -19.20
C GLN A 86 6.54 -11.69 -18.69
N ILE A 87 7.02 -12.61 -19.53
CA ILE A 87 7.36 -13.99 -19.12
C ILE A 87 8.46 -13.97 -18.07
N ALA A 88 9.54 -13.22 -18.30
CA ALA A 88 10.65 -13.09 -17.35
C ALA A 88 10.19 -12.50 -16.01
N GLN A 89 9.29 -11.51 -16.03
CA GLN A 89 8.69 -10.96 -14.81
C GLN A 89 7.84 -12.01 -14.07
N ALA A 90 7.02 -12.79 -14.78
CA ALA A 90 6.21 -13.84 -14.17
C ALA A 90 7.07 -14.95 -13.54
N GLU A 91 8.13 -15.39 -14.23
CA GLU A 91 9.10 -16.35 -13.69
C GLU A 91 9.82 -15.78 -12.45
N PHE A 92 10.27 -14.54 -12.52
CA PHE A 92 10.91 -13.86 -11.39
C PHE A 92 10.00 -13.79 -10.16
N ILE A 93 8.72 -13.43 -10.35
CA ILE A 93 7.73 -13.37 -9.27
C ILE A 93 7.44 -14.76 -8.69
N ARG A 94 7.31 -15.78 -9.55
CA ARG A 94 7.16 -17.16 -9.10
C ARG A 94 8.37 -17.58 -8.26
N ASP A 95 9.58 -17.30 -8.72
CA ASP A 95 10.80 -17.71 -8.03
C ASP A 95 10.98 -16.97 -6.69
N LEU A 96 10.60 -15.68 -6.62
CA LEU A 96 10.51 -14.94 -5.35
C LEU A 96 9.50 -15.55 -4.39
N GLN A 97 8.31 -15.89 -4.88
CA GLN A 97 7.27 -16.51 -4.06
C GLN A 97 7.71 -17.90 -3.58
N THR A 98 8.30 -18.71 -4.46
CA THR A 98 8.87 -20.02 -4.11
C THR A 98 9.91 -19.84 -3.02
N SER A 99 10.90 -18.95 -3.21
CA SER A 99 11.96 -18.67 -2.23
C SER A 99 11.39 -18.28 -0.86
N PHE A 100 10.35 -17.44 -0.82
CA PHE A 100 9.67 -17.09 0.43
C PHE A 100 8.97 -18.28 1.09
N THR A 101 8.28 -19.12 0.31
CA THR A 101 7.47 -20.22 0.84
C THR A 101 8.27 -21.48 1.17
N SER A 102 9.41 -21.69 0.51
CA SER A 102 10.27 -22.87 0.71
C SER A 102 11.24 -22.71 1.86
N ASP A 103 11.50 -21.48 2.31
CA ASP A 103 12.37 -21.23 3.46
C ASP A 103 11.64 -21.62 4.76
N PRO A 104 12.15 -22.61 5.51
CA PRO A 104 11.47 -23.12 6.70
C PRO A 104 11.41 -22.09 7.83
N GLU A 105 12.38 -21.18 7.93
CA GLU A 105 12.44 -20.15 8.96
C GLU A 105 11.45 -19.03 8.67
N ILE A 106 11.38 -18.59 7.41
CA ILE A 106 10.37 -17.63 6.96
C ILE A 106 8.98 -18.21 7.14
N GLY A 107 8.77 -19.46 6.74
CA GLY A 107 7.51 -20.18 6.89
C GLY A 107 7.07 -20.33 8.36
N ALA A 108 8.00 -20.70 9.24
CA ALA A 108 7.74 -20.84 10.67
C ALA A 108 7.34 -19.51 11.32
N LEU A 109 8.09 -18.42 11.06
CA LEU A 109 7.73 -17.11 11.58
C LEU A 109 6.41 -16.60 10.99
N TRP A 110 6.20 -16.77 9.68
CA TRP A 110 4.96 -16.35 9.03
C TRP A 110 3.74 -17.04 9.62
N LYS A 111 3.84 -18.35 9.89
CA LYS A 111 2.78 -19.11 10.57
C LYS A 111 2.46 -18.50 11.93
N LYS A 112 3.47 -18.20 12.75
CA LYS A 112 3.28 -17.58 14.06
C LYS A 112 2.58 -16.22 13.96
N ILE A 113 3.04 -15.36 13.05
CA ILE A 113 2.43 -14.04 12.79
C ILE A 113 0.96 -14.19 12.35
N LEU A 114 0.67 -15.17 11.50
CA LEU A 114 -0.68 -15.37 10.94
C LEU A 114 -1.66 -15.92 11.98
N LEU A 115 -1.20 -16.84 12.83
CA LEU A 115 -2.01 -17.50 13.86
C LEU A 115 -2.00 -16.75 15.20
N GLU A 116 -1.33 -15.60 15.26
CA GLU A 116 -1.16 -14.80 16.49
C GLU A 116 -0.54 -15.62 17.65
N GLU A 117 0.34 -16.55 17.29
CA GLU A 117 1.12 -17.33 18.26
C GLU A 117 2.20 -16.46 18.91
N GLU A 118 2.61 -16.83 20.12
CA GLU A 118 3.66 -16.12 20.83
C GLU A 118 5.00 -16.18 20.07
N ILE A 119 5.57 -15.00 19.82
CA ILE A 119 6.91 -14.85 19.23
C ILE A 119 7.87 -14.43 20.35
N THR A 120 8.87 -15.27 20.61
CA THR A 120 9.80 -15.10 21.73
C THR A 120 11.23 -14.82 21.25
N ALA A 121 12.17 -14.70 22.19
CA ALA A 121 13.58 -14.51 21.87
C ALA A 121 14.21 -15.68 21.08
N THR A 122 13.65 -16.90 21.17
CA THR A 122 14.16 -18.05 20.39
C THR A 122 13.86 -17.89 18.90
N ASP A 123 12.87 -17.09 18.53
CA ASP A 123 12.49 -16.84 17.13
C ASP A 123 13.36 -15.78 16.46
N ARG A 124 14.34 -15.21 17.17
CA ARG A 124 15.18 -14.11 16.68
C ARG A 124 15.88 -14.43 15.36
N PHE A 125 16.31 -15.68 15.16
CA PHE A 125 16.90 -16.12 13.90
C PHE A 125 15.90 -16.04 12.75
N ALA A 126 14.69 -16.60 12.96
CA ALA A 126 13.60 -16.54 11.98
C ALA A 126 13.16 -15.10 11.68
N MET A 127 13.09 -14.22 12.69
CA MET A 127 12.85 -12.78 12.51
C MET A 127 13.88 -12.14 11.56
N SER A 128 15.16 -12.43 11.78
CA SER A 128 16.24 -11.88 10.96
C SER A 128 16.15 -12.35 9.51
N ASN A 129 15.93 -13.64 9.28
CA ASN A 129 15.78 -14.19 7.92
C ASN A 129 14.56 -13.59 7.21
N TYR A 130 13.44 -13.47 7.92
CA TYR A 130 12.22 -12.87 7.40
C TYR A 130 12.44 -11.41 6.96
N LEU A 131 13.08 -10.60 7.80
CA LEU A 131 13.38 -9.21 7.46
C LEU A 131 14.43 -9.12 6.34
N THR A 132 15.44 -9.99 6.32
CA THR A 132 16.46 -10.04 5.25
C THR A 132 15.85 -10.31 3.88
N PHE A 133 14.80 -11.14 3.80
CA PHE A 133 14.03 -11.33 2.57
C PHE A 133 13.43 -10.00 2.07
N PHE A 134 12.79 -9.24 2.96
CA PHE A 134 12.20 -7.94 2.62
C PHE A 134 13.24 -6.87 2.30
N GLU A 135 14.38 -6.88 2.97
CA GLU A 135 15.52 -6.06 2.60
C GLU A 135 16.00 -6.36 1.18
N THR A 136 16.05 -7.64 0.79
CA THR A 136 16.39 -8.03 -0.58
C THR A 136 15.38 -7.51 -1.59
N LEU A 137 14.07 -7.57 -1.27
CA LEU A 137 13.01 -6.98 -2.10
C LEU A 137 13.20 -5.47 -2.29
N HIS A 138 13.56 -4.75 -1.22
CA HIS A 138 13.85 -3.32 -1.31
C HIS A 138 15.04 -3.02 -2.22
N LEU A 139 16.15 -3.75 -2.08
CA LEU A 139 17.32 -3.57 -2.93
C LEU A 139 17.02 -3.86 -4.41
N LEU A 140 16.17 -4.85 -4.69
CA LEU A 140 15.70 -5.14 -6.05
C LEU A 140 14.80 -4.02 -6.60
N HIS A 141 13.94 -3.44 -5.75
CA HIS A 141 13.11 -2.30 -6.11
C HIS A 141 13.97 -1.07 -6.46
N GLN A 142 14.93 -0.71 -5.60
CA GLN A 142 15.82 0.43 -5.83
C GLN A 142 16.66 0.31 -7.12
N ARG A 143 16.97 -0.92 -7.53
CA ARG A 143 17.69 -1.20 -8.79
C ARG A 143 16.78 -1.22 -10.03
N GLY A 144 15.48 -0.99 -9.87
CA GLY A 144 14.49 -1.06 -10.94
C GLY A 144 14.22 -2.48 -11.45
N ALA A 145 14.70 -3.51 -10.72
CA ALA A 145 14.48 -4.92 -11.07
C ALA A 145 13.08 -5.40 -10.64
N LEU A 146 12.45 -4.68 -9.70
CA LEU A 146 11.14 -5.03 -9.14
C LEU A 146 10.28 -3.78 -8.96
N ASP A 147 9.02 -3.87 -9.36
CA ASP A 147 8.02 -2.82 -9.11
C ASP A 147 7.09 -3.28 -7.98
N PHE A 148 6.72 -2.34 -7.10
CA PHE A 148 5.70 -2.58 -6.08
C PHE A 148 4.37 -3.02 -6.69
N SER A 149 4.03 -2.59 -7.91
CA SER A 149 2.81 -3.06 -8.58
C SER A 149 2.72 -4.59 -8.67
N LEU A 150 3.87 -5.28 -8.76
CA LEU A 150 3.96 -6.74 -8.83
C LEU A 150 4.03 -7.41 -7.45
N THR A 151 4.65 -6.75 -6.46
CA THR A 151 4.84 -7.35 -5.13
C THR A 151 3.76 -6.99 -4.13
N ASP A 152 3.00 -5.91 -4.37
CA ASP A 152 2.01 -5.39 -3.42
C ASP A 152 0.96 -6.45 -3.05
N ASP A 153 0.43 -7.16 -4.04
CA ASP A 153 -0.62 -8.15 -3.80
C ASP A 153 -0.09 -9.41 -3.09
N LEU A 154 1.17 -9.76 -3.33
CA LEU A 154 1.79 -10.96 -2.77
C LEU A 154 2.33 -10.75 -1.36
N PHE A 155 2.92 -9.57 -1.12
CA PHE A 155 3.82 -9.37 0.01
C PHE A 155 3.42 -8.22 0.94
N ARG A 156 2.58 -7.26 0.53
CA ARG A 156 2.20 -6.12 1.38
C ARG A 156 1.64 -6.57 2.72
N ASN A 157 0.64 -7.46 2.71
CA ASN A 157 0.02 -7.91 3.96
C ASN A 157 1.03 -8.64 4.86
N ARG A 158 1.90 -9.45 4.26
CA ARG A 158 2.96 -10.18 4.97
C ARG A 158 3.95 -9.23 5.64
N PHE A 159 4.46 -8.29 4.85
CA PHE A 159 5.39 -7.26 5.31
C PHE A 159 4.81 -6.42 6.44
N PHE A 160 3.66 -5.80 6.21
CA PHE A 160 3.09 -4.86 7.17
C PHE A 160 2.62 -5.56 8.44
N ARG A 161 2.15 -6.81 8.38
CA ARG A 161 1.88 -7.60 9.60
C ARG A 161 3.14 -7.87 10.40
N ALA A 162 4.24 -8.22 9.73
CA ALA A 162 5.50 -8.51 10.42
C ALA A 162 6.08 -7.27 11.11
N ILE A 163 6.20 -6.13 10.41
CA ILE A 163 6.74 -4.90 11.01
C ILE A 163 5.79 -4.29 12.05
N GLY A 164 4.49 -4.58 11.97
CA GLY A 164 3.50 -4.16 12.95
C GLY A 164 3.41 -5.08 14.16
N HIS A 165 4.07 -6.24 14.13
CA HIS A 165 4.02 -7.20 15.23
C HIS A 165 4.90 -6.71 16.39
N PRO A 166 4.37 -6.56 17.63
CA PRO A 166 5.09 -5.95 18.75
C PRO A 166 6.44 -6.60 19.06
N ALA A 167 6.49 -7.94 19.06
CA ALA A 167 7.72 -8.68 19.32
C ALA A 167 8.80 -8.42 18.26
N ILE A 168 8.45 -8.39 16.98
CA ILE A 168 9.40 -8.16 15.88
C ILE A 168 9.85 -6.71 15.94
N LEU A 169 8.89 -5.79 15.93
CA LEU A 169 9.12 -4.34 15.90
C LEU A 169 10.06 -3.89 17.03
N ARG A 170 9.76 -4.26 18.28
CA ARG A 170 10.52 -3.82 19.46
C ARG A 170 11.83 -4.58 19.63
N ALA A 171 11.88 -5.88 19.31
CA ALA A 171 13.10 -6.66 19.49
C ALA A 171 14.14 -6.46 18.37
N THR A 172 13.70 -6.03 17.18
CA THR A 172 14.57 -5.89 16.00
C THR A 172 14.61 -4.46 15.47
N ILE A 173 13.57 -4.02 14.75
CA ILE A 173 13.55 -2.79 13.95
C ILE A 173 13.82 -1.54 14.80
N LEU A 174 13.12 -1.38 15.93
CA LEU A 174 13.32 -0.23 16.81
C LEU A 174 14.59 -0.38 17.65
N LYS A 175 15.00 -1.59 18.03
CA LYS A 175 16.18 -1.79 18.88
C LYS A 175 17.47 -1.34 18.19
N ASN A 176 17.60 -1.57 16.88
CA ASN A 176 18.79 -1.22 16.10
C ASN A 176 18.38 -0.49 14.81
N PRO A 177 17.93 0.77 14.87
CA PRO A 177 17.30 1.45 13.74
C PRO A 177 18.23 1.60 12.53
N GLU A 178 19.54 1.76 12.76
CA GLU A 178 20.55 1.86 11.70
C GLU A 178 20.73 0.53 10.95
N SER A 179 20.70 -0.60 11.66
CA SER A 179 20.82 -1.93 11.05
C SER A 179 19.62 -2.28 10.17
N PHE A 180 18.48 -1.62 10.38
CA PHE A 180 17.24 -1.84 9.64
C PHE A 180 16.85 -0.65 8.76
N LYS A 181 17.81 0.21 8.37
CA LYS A 181 17.56 1.36 7.49
C LYS A 181 16.81 0.96 6.21
N ASN A 182 17.24 -0.10 5.53
CA ASN A 182 16.60 -0.59 4.31
C ASN A 182 15.14 -1.02 4.53
N ILE A 183 14.81 -1.56 5.70
CA ILE A 183 13.42 -1.88 6.05
C ILE A 183 12.61 -0.61 6.28
N ARG A 184 13.17 0.40 6.95
CA ARG A 184 12.49 1.67 7.18
C ARG A 184 12.24 2.46 5.88
N ASP A 185 13.22 2.45 4.99
CA ASP A 185 13.11 3.04 3.66
C ASP A 185 12.04 2.30 2.85
N LEU A 186 12.05 0.96 2.87
CA LEU A 186 11.01 0.13 2.27
C LEU A 186 9.61 0.45 2.81
N VAL A 187 9.46 0.67 4.12
CA VAL A 187 8.17 1.08 4.70
C VAL A 187 7.68 2.39 4.08
N THR A 188 8.56 3.38 3.99
CA THR A 188 8.24 4.71 3.46
C THR A 188 7.82 4.61 1.99
N GLU A 189 8.66 3.99 1.16
CA GLU A 189 8.42 3.84 -0.28
C GLU A 189 7.14 3.03 -0.57
N TRP A 190 6.90 1.95 0.19
CA TRP A 190 5.71 1.10 -0.02
C TRP A 190 4.43 1.79 0.45
N VAL A 191 4.47 2.59 1.53
CA VAL A 191 3.32 3.40 1.95
C VAL A 191 3.00 4.46 0.90
N ASP A 192 4.00 5.13 0.34
CA ASP A 192 3.81 6.09 -0.74
C ASP A 192 3.17 5.42 -1.97
N HIS A 193 3.61 4.20 -2.32
CA HIS A 193 2.98 3.39 -3.36
C HIS A 193 1.50 3.08 -3.03
N ILE A 194 1.20 2.65 -1.81
CA ILE A 194 -0.17 2.33 -1.36
C ILE A 194 -1.07 3.56 -1.47
N VAL A 195 -0.60 4.69 -0.95
CA VAL A 195 -1.31 5.97 -0.95
C VAL A 195 -1.58 6.45 -2.37
N THR A 196 -0.55 6.46 -3.22
CA THR A 196 -0.64 6.93 -4.62
C THR A 196 -1.65 6.11 -5.42
N ASN A 197 -1.73 4.81 -5.14
CA ASN A 197 -2.67 3.89 -5.80
C ASN A 197 -4.05 3.82 -5.12
N GLY A 198 -4.31 4.67 -4.11
CA GLY A 198 -5.59 4.72 -3.40
C GLY A 198 -5.92 3.43 -2.64
N LYS A 199 -4.91 2.66 -2.27
CA LYS A 199 -5.06 1.40 -1.55
C LYS A 199 -5.16 1.66 -0.03
N PRO A 200 -5.86 0.82 0.75
CA PRO A 200 -5.98 1.01 2.19
C PRO A 200 -4.64 0.84 2.90
N THR A 201 -4.37 1.74 3.84
CA THR A 201 -3.21 1.63 4.72
C THR A 201 -3.31 0.37 5.59
N PRO A 202 -2.31 -0.53 5.56
CA PRO A 202 -2.34 -1.76 6.36
C PRO A 202 -2.31 -1.48 7.87
N PRO A 203 -3.01 -2.28 8.70
CA PRO A 203 -3.04 -2.04 10.14
C PRO A 203 -1.67 -1.99 10.80
N GLY A 204 -0.76 -2.88 10.38
CA GLY A 204 0.58 -2.94 10.94
C GLY A 204 1.47 -1.73 10.62
N TYR A 205 1.16 -0.94 9.58
CA TYR A 205 1.84 0.34 9.39
C TYR A 205 1.49 1.35 10.49
N VAL A 206 0.22 1.37 10.94
CA VAL A 206 -0.19 2.29 12.00
C VAL A 206 0.51 1.93 13.30
N THR A 207 0.57 0.65 13.64
CA THR A 207 1.36 0.17 14.78
C THR A 207 2.83 0.54 14.66
N TYR A 208 3.42 0.39 13.47
CA TYR A 208 4.79 0.80 13.19
C TYR A 208 5.01 2.31 13.41
N ALA A 209 4.12 3.15 12.87
CA ALA A 209 4.21 4.60 12.98
C ALA A 209 4.04 5.08 14.44
N GLU A 210 3.09 4.50 15.17
CA GLU A 210 2.88 4.78 16.59
C GLU A 210 4.11 4.38 17.42
N ALA A 211 4.63 3.17 17.24
CA ALA A 211 5.79 2.71 18.01
C ALA A 211 7.08 3.48 17.68
N THR A 212 7.21 3.99 16.44
CA THR A 212 8.33 4.87 16.06
C THR A 212 8.23 6.22 16.79
N ALA A 213 7.02 6.78 16.92
CA ALA A 213 6.80 7.98 17.74
C ALA A 213 7.06 7.69 19.23
N GLU A 214 6.62 6.54 19.75
CA GLU A 214 6.92 6.09 21.11
C GLU A 214 8.42 5.98 21.38
N GLN A 215 9.19 5.45 20.42
CA GLN A 215 10.65 5.38 20.54
C GLN A 215 11.31 6.77 20.58
N ALA A 216 10.75 7.76 19.88
CA ALA A 216 11.17 9.16 19.99
C ALA A 216 10.70 9.82 21.31
N GLY A 217 10.05 9.05 22.18
CA GLY A 217 9.61 9.43 23.52
C GLY A 217 8.28 10.19 23.53
N TYR A 218 7.46 10.06 22.49
CA TYR A 218 6.09 10.54 22.49
C TYR A 218 5.17 9.50 23.16
N VAL A 219 4.12 9.93 23.83
CA VAL A 219 3.12 9.04 24.46
C VAL A 219 1.77 9.28 23.81
N ARG A 220 1.19 8.24 23.22
CA ARG A 220 -0.15 8.35 22.62
C ARG A 220 -1.20 8.42 23.72
N VAL A 221 -2.13 9.35 23.60
CA VAL A 221 -3.23 9.53 24.55
C VAL A 221 -4.55 9.60 23.81
N GLU A 222 -5.60 9.06 24.43
CA GLU A 222 -6.98 9.41 24.09
C GLU A 222 -7.37 10.55 25.03
N LEU A 223 -7.94 11.62 24.46
CA LEU A 223 -8.20 12.83 25.22
C LEU A 223 -9.65 12.88 25.69
N THR A 224 -9.86 13.38 26.91
CA THR A 224 -11.16 13.57 27.55
C THR A 224 -11.33 15.03 27.97
N VAL A 225 -12.46 15.37 28.60
CA VAL A 225 -12.75 16.73 29.09
C VAL A 225 -11.67 17.24 30.06
N ASP A 226 -11.01 16.35 30.80
CA ASP A 226 -9.94 16.71 31.73
C ASP A 226 -8.72 17.32 31.02
N ASP A 227 -8.56 17.07 29.72
CA ASP A 227 -7.44 17.57 28.91
C ASP A 227 -7.74 18.92 28.24
N LEU A 228 -8.89 19.55 28.52
CA LEU A 228 -9.33 20.78 27.85
C LEU A 228 -8.30 21.91 27.93
N ASP A 229 -7.66 22.10 29.07
CA ASP A 229 -6.66 23.15 29.27
C ASP A 229 -5.39 22.91 28.43
N GLU A 230 -4.93 21.66 28.31
CA GLU A 230 -3.81 21.30 27.43
C GLU A 230 -4.16 21.50 25.95
N VAL A 231 -5.40 21.20 25.56
CA VAL A 231 -5.88 21.42 24.18
C VAL A 231 -5.95 22.91 23.86
N ARG A 232 -6.44 23.75 24.79
CA ARG A 232 -6.45 25.21 24.66
C ARG A 232 -5.04 25.75 24.47
N GLU A 233 -4.10 25.28 25.28
CA GLU A 233 -2.71 25.71 25.23
C GLU A 233 -2.04 25.34 23.90
N LEU A 234 -2.24 24.10 23.44
CA LEU A 234 -1.74 23.65 22.13
C LEU A 234 -2.31 24.47 20.98
N GLN A 235 -3.61 24.77 21.01
CA GLN A 235 -4.25 25.66 20.03
C GLN A 235 -3.63 27.06 20.08
N ARG A 236 -3.46 27.63 21.27
CA ARG A 236 -2.90 28.97 21.46
C ARG A 236 -1.49 29.07 20.90
N ALA A 237 -0.62 28.12 21.23
CA ALA A 237 0.74 28.05 20.71
C ALA A 237 0.77 27.92 19.17
N THR A 238 -0.14 27.11 18.62
CA THR A 238 -0.26 26.95 17.15
C THR A 238 -0.74 28.22 16.46
N LEU A 239 -1.73 28.91 17.02
CA LEU A 239 -2.26 30.17 16.48
C LEU A 239 -1.23 31.30 16.58
N GLN A 240 -0.47 31.36 17.67
CA GLN A 240 0.59 32.36 17.84
C GLN A 240 1.66 32.25 16.73
N GLU A 241 2.06 31.03 16.38
CA GLU A 241 2.98 30.77 15.25
C GLU A 241 2.37 31.14 13.89
N LEU A 242 1.05 30.93 13.72
CA LEU A 242 0.35 31.27 12.48
C LEU A 242 0.15 32.80 12.31
N GLY A 243 0.26 33.57 13.39
CA GLY A 243 0.09 35.02 13.37
C GLY A 243 -1.30 35.42 12.85
N SER A 244 -1.34 36.35 11.88
CA SER A 244 -2.60 36.83 11.27
C SER A 244 -3.15 35.92 10.17
N SER A 245 -2.61 34.71 10.01
CA SER A 245 -3.04 33.82 8.94
C SER A 245 -4.46 33.29 9.16
N PRO A 246 -5.35 33.35 8.15
CA PRO A 246 -6.75 32.86 8.27
C PRO A 246 -6.85 31.32 8.20
N TRP A 247 -5.72 30.61 8.20
CA TRP A 247 -5.68 29.17 7.95
C TRP A 247 -6.38 28.35 9.02
N LEU A 248 -6.29 28.77 10.28
CA LEU A 248 -6.92 28.14 11.44
C LEU A 248 -7.63 29.24 12.24
N ARG A 249 -8.90 29.01 12.56
CA ARG A 249 -9.64 29.87 13.49
C ARG A 249 -9.39 29.43 14.93
N THR A 250 -9.59 30.33 15.87
CA THR A 250 -9.76 29.96 17.27
C THR A 250 -11.05 29.14 17.42
N ASN A 251 -10.92 27.94 17.99
CA ASN A 251 -12.04 27.15 18.44
C ASN A 251 -12.41 27.57 19.85
N ASP A 252 -13.70 27.82 20.06
CA ASP A 252 -14.25 28.14 21.38
C ASP A 252 -14.24 26.92 22.31
N ASP A 253 -14.33 27.22 23.60
CA ASP A 253 -14.22 26.22 24.66
C ASP A 253 -15.38 25.24 24.67
N ASP A 254 -16.59 25.70 24.35
CA ASP A 254 -17.79 24.86 24.30
C ASP A 254 -17.63 23.79 23.21
N MET A 255 -17.10 24.17 22.04
CA MET A 255 -16.84 23.24 20.94
C MET A 255 -15.74 22.24 21.30
N LEU A 256 -14.63 22.70 21.91
CA LEU A 256 -13.55 21.82 22.34
C LEU A 256 -14.01 20.85 23.42
N HIS A 257 -14.76 21.34 24.42
CA HIS A 257 -15.37 20.52 25.46
C HIS A 257 -16.32 19.47 24.85
N LEU A 258 -17.20 19.86 23.92
CA LEU A 258 -18.09 18.92 23.24
C LEU A 258 -17.33 17.82 22.48
N CYS A 259 -16.19 18.16 21.86
CA CYS A 259 -15.37 17.17 21.19
C CYS A 259 -14.74 16.17 22.18
N LEU A 260 -14.28 16.67 23.33
CA LEU A 260 -13.59 15.89 24.37
C LEU A 260 -14.55 15.03 25.20
N ASP A 261 -15.80 15.48 25.37
CA ASP A 261 -16.88 14.71 25.99
C ASP A 261 -17.47 13.63 25.04
N GLY A 262 -16.95 13.55 23.81
CA GLY A 262 -17.42 12.61 22.80
C GLY A 262 -18.66 13.08 22.03
N GLY A 263 -19.31 14.16 22.46
CA GLY A 263 -20.45 14.80 21.79
C GLY A 263 -21.72 13.95 21.78
N GLY A 264 -21.88 13.07 22.79
CA GLY A 264 -22.97 12.10 22.89
C GLY A 264 -22.64 10.74 22.28
N THR A 265 -23.47 9.75 22.61
CA THR A 265 -23.40 8.39 22.07
C THR A 265 -24.61 8.10 21.21
N GLU A 266 -24.36 7.69 19.96
CA GLU A 266 -25.42 7.26 19.05
C GLU A 266 -24.98 5.98 18.33
N SER A 267 -25.87 4.99 18.26
CA SER A 267 -25.55 3.67 17.68
C SER A 267 -24.30 3.01 18.32
N GLY A 268 -24.12 3.16 19.64
CA GLY A 268 -23.09 2.48 20.41
C GLY A 268 -21.66 3.03 20.29
N HIS A 269 -21.46 4.21 19.70
CA HIS A 269 -20.15 4.89 19.65
C HIS A 269 -20.31 6.40 19.86
N THR A 270 -19.23 7.08 20.26
CA THR A 270 -19.20 8.53 20.43
C THR A 270 -19.10 9.24 19.08
N LEU A 271 -19.75 10.40 18.94
CA LEU A 271 -19.67 11.20 17.71
C LEU A 271 -18.25 11.72 17.47
N HIS A 272 -17.53 12.06 18.54
CA HIS A 272 -16.15 12.51 18.46
C HIS A 272 -15.19 11.43 18.97
N LYS A 273 -14.06 11.29 18.28
CA LYS A 273 -12.88 10.58 18.78
C LYS A 273 -11.71 11.54 18.76
N VAL A 274 -11.14 11.78 19.94
CA VAL A 274 -10.00 12.69 20.10
C VAL A 274 -8.78 11.89 20.52
N VAL A 275 -7.70 12.03 19.76
CA VAL A 275 -6.42 11.37 20.03
C VAL A 275 -5.30 12.39 19.96
N GLY A 276 -4.25 12.16 20.73
CA GLY A 276 -3.10 13.05 20.77
C GLY A 276 -1.78 12.38 21.08
N TRP A 277 -0.72 13.18 21.04
CA TRP A 277 0.62 12.82 21.49
C TRP A 277 1.05 13.77 22.59
N ARG A 278 1.58 13.21 23.68
CA ARG A 278 2.31 13.95 24.70
C ARG A 278 3.81 13.78 24.54
N LYS A 279 4.59 14.78 24.93
CA LYS A 279 6.05 14.70 25.08
C LYS A 279 6.43 15.38 26.39
N ASP A 280 7.18 14.68 27.23
CA ASP A 280 7.64 15.20 28.52
C ASP A 280 6.51 15.75 29.42
N GLY A 281 5.32 15.13 29.33
CA GLY A 281 4.12 15.51 30.09
C GLY A 281 3.19 16.50 29.38
N GLU A 282 3.62 17.16 28.30
CA GLU A 282 2.84 18.19 27.60
C GLU A 282 2.17 17.64 26.34
N LEU A 283 0.95 18.07 26.04
CA LEU A 283 0.26 17.77 24.79
C LEU A 283 0.86 18.53 23.60
N VAL A 284 1.43 17.79 22.64
CA VAL A 284 2.14 18.39 21.49
C VAL A 284 1.44 18.16 20.15
N SER A 285 0.42 17.31 20.09
CA SER A 285 -0.37 17.10 18.88
C SER A 285 -1.73 16.53 19.20
N ILE A 286 -2.75 16.92 18.43
CA ILE A 286 -4.10 16.33 18.49
C ILE A 286 -4.69 16.13 17.10
N ALA A 287 -5.62 15.19 17.03
CA ALA A 287 -6.52 15.03 15.90
C ALA A 287 -7.93 14.64 16.39
N ILE A 288 -8.95 15.16 15.71
CA ILE A 288 -10.36 14.95 16.04
C ILE A 288 -11.06 14.35 14.82
N LEU A 289 -11.57 13.13 14.98
CA LEU A 289 -12.54 12.53 14.07
C LEU A 289 -13.95 12.86 14.57
N TYR A 290 -14.82 13.26 13.66
CA TYR A 290 -16.20 13.61 13.98
C TYR A 290 -17.17 12.93 13.02
N ASP A 291 -18.15 12.24 13.58
CA ASP A 291 -19.29 11.69 12.87
C ASP A 291 -20.45 12.70 12.88
N GLY A 292 -20.52 13.49 11.82
CA GLY A 292 -21.57 14.49 11.65
C GLY A 292 -22.93 13.92 11.30
N GLN A 293 -23.02 12.60 11.04
CA GLN A 293 -24.24 11.93 10.58
C GLN A 293 -24.94 12.76 9.49
N THR A 294 -26.24 13.03 9.67
CA THR A 294 -27.07 13.91 8.84
C THR A 294 -27.17 15.34 9.40
N GLY A 295 -26.44 15.68 10.47
CA GLY A 295 -26.49 16.97 11.18
C GLY A 295 -25.52 18.01 10.62
N HIS A 296 -25.85 19.31 10.71
CA HIS A 296 -25.35 20.47 9.91
C HIS A 296 -23.82 20.66 9.78
N GLU A 297 -23.02 19.95 10.57
CA GLU A 297 -21.55 19.93 10.48
C GLU A 297 -20.95 18.82 9.58
N SER A 298 -21.71 17.80 9.17
CA SER A 298 -21.31 16.83 8.12
C SER A 298 -20.81 17.52 6.83
N ILE A 299 -19.56 17.27 6.42
CA ILE A 299 -18.96 17.88 5.21
C ILE A 299 -19.57 17.24 3.94
N ARG A 300 -20.09 16.02 4.03
CA ARG A 300 -20.68 15.31 2.89
C ARG A 300 -21.87 16.07 2.29
N ARG A 301 -22.60 16.85 3.10
CA ARG A 301 -23.72 17.70 2.64
C ARG A 301 -23.37 18.73 1.57
N TYR A 302 -22.12 19.17 1.48
CA TYR A 302 -21.72 20.08 0.40
C TYR A 302 -21.77 19.42 -0.99
N THR A 303 -21.96 18.10 -1.05
CA THR A 303 -21.96 17.32 -2.30
C THR A 303 -23.17 16.42 -2.51
N THR A 304 -24.03 16.23 -1.50
CA THR A 304 -25.20 15.34 -1.59
C THR A 304 -26.21 15.66 -0.49
N ASP A 305 -27.49 15.41 -0.76
CA ASP A 305 -28.58 15.45 0.23
C ASP A 305 -29.02 14.05 0.67
N ASP A 306 -28.41 12.98 0.15
CA ASP A 306 -28.74 11.59 0.51
C ASP A 306 -28.29 11.26 1.96
N PRO A 307 -29.23 10.97 2.89
CA PRO A 307 -28.90 10.56 4.26
C PRO A 307 -27.99 9.34 4.34
N ALA A 308 -28.12 8.37 3.43
CA ALA A 308 -27.31 7.15 3.44
C ALA A 308 -25.84 7.42 3.05
N GLU A 309 -25.61 8.37 2.15
CA GLU A 309 -24.25 8.83 1.84
C GLU A 309 -23.64 9.64 2.97
N MET A 310 -24.43 10.50 3.63
CA MET A 310 -23.99 11.26 4.80
C MET A 310 -23.60 10.37 5.97
N LEU A 311 -24.46 9.39 6.32
CA LEU A 311 -24.20 8.43 7.39
C LEU A 311 -22.98 7.54 7.12
N ALA A 312 -22.59 7.38 5.86
CA ALA A 312 -21.41 6.62 5.47
C ALA A 312 -20.10 7.43 5.52
N SER A 313 -20.15 8.73 5.78
CA SER A 313 -19.01 9.64 5.77
C SER A 313 -18.73 10.17 7.18
N VAL A 314 -17.47 10.51 7.46
CA VAL A 314 -17.04 11.21 8.68
C VAL A 314 -16.07 12.33 8.33
N ASN A 315 -15.82 13.22 9.29
CA ASN A 315 -14.99 14.41 9.09
C ASN A 315 -13.73 14.35 9.96
N PHE A 316 -12.61 14.85 9.45
CA PHE A 316 -11.59 15.43 10.33
C PHE A 316 -12.03 16.84 10.72
N LYS A 317 -12.25 17.05 12.02
CA LYS A 317 -12.68 18.34 12.57
C LYS A 317 -11.50 19.24 12.88
N LEU A 318 -10.40 18.67 13.40
CA LEU A 318 -9.19 19.40 13.74
C LEU A 318 -7.99 18.47 13.69
N ILE A 319 -6.86 18.95 13.15
CA ILE A 319 -5.54 18.32 13.31
C ILE A 319 -4.55 19.45 13.55
N ILE A 320 -3.91 19.46 14.72
CA ILE A 320 -2.90 20.47 15.07
C ILE A 320 -1.70 19.78 15.74
N THR A 321 -0.53 20.33 15.49
CA THR A 321 0.74 19.88 16.08
C THR A 321 1.52 21.12 16.47
N HIS A 322 2.04 21.11 17.69
CA HIS A 322 2.83 22.19 18.26
C HIS A 322 3.98 22.55 17.31
N PRO A 323 4.28 23.84 17.07
CA PRO A 323 5.29 24.27 16.11
C PRO A 323 6.65 23.59 16.28
N ALA A 324 7.11 23.41 17.53
CA ALA A 324 8.39 22.76 17.84
C ALA A 324 8.42 21.26 17.51
N HIS A 325 7.27 20.62 17.32
CA HIS A 325 7.13 19.19 17.05
C HIS A 325 6.68 18.88 15.61
N LYS A 326 6.58 19.90 14.74
CA LYS A 326 6.30 19.71 13.31
C LYS A 326 7.36 18.82 12.67
N ARG A 327 6.98 18.13 11.59
CA ARG A 327 7.85 17.23 10.78
C ARG A 327 8.31 15.94 11.50
N ASN A 328 7.84 15.68 12.72
CA ASN A 328 8.07 14.39 13.42
C ASN A 328 7.01 13.31 13.07
N GLY A 329 6.22 13.50 12.01
CA GLY A 329 5.20 12.53 11.58
C GLY A 329 3.96 12.41 12.50
N LEU A 330 3.83 13.25 13.54
CA LEU A 330 2.75 13.13 14.54
C LEU A 330 1.35 13.30 13.93
N SER A 331 1.13 14.32 13.10
CA SER A 331 -0.16 14.54 12.45
C SER A 331 -0.52 13.38 11.51
N HIS A 332 0.50 12.79 10.86
CA HIS A 332 0.36 11.67 9.95
C HIS A 332 -0.06 10.39 10.69
N SER A 333 0.59 10.09 11.82
CA SER A 333 0.24 8.91 12.64
C SER A 333 -1.15 9.03 13.25
N LEU A 334 -1.53 10.20 13.78
CA LEU A 334 -2.87 10.44 14.32
C LEU A 334 -3.95 10.33 13.23
N ALA A 335 -3.70 10.86 12.03
CA ALA A 335 -4.63 10.74 10.92
C ALA A 335 -4.87 9.26 10.55
N PHE A 336 -3.82 8.45 10.44
CA PHE A 336 -4.00 7.01 10.15
C PHE A 336 -4.70 6.25 11.27
N ARG A 337 -4.42 6.59 12.53
CA ARG A 337 -5.14 6.01 13.67
C ARG A 337 -6.64 6.29 13.57
N LEU A 338 -7.02 7.53 13.25
CA LEU A 338 -8.42 7.90 13.06
C LEU A 338 -9.03 7.32 11.78
N GLU A 339 -8.24 7.07 10.74
CA GLU A 339 -8.72 6.29 9.58
C GLU A 339 -9.07 4.85 9.95
N GLN A 340 -8.30 4.21 10.84
CA GLN A 340 -8.66 2.88 11.35
C GLN A 340 -9.93 2.93 12.17
N GLU A 341 -10.06 3.92 13.06
CA GLU A 341 -11.27 4.13 13.85
C GLU A 341 -12.51 4.27 12.95
N ALA A 342 -12.43 5.09 11.89
CA ALA A 342 -13.51 5.23 10.93
C ALA A 342 -13.87 3.90 10.22
N ARG A 343 -12.88 3.07 9.90
CA ARG A 343 -13.11 1.73 9.33
C ARG A 343 -13.79 0.79 10.32
N LEU A 344 -13.39 0.82 11.60
CA LEU A 344 -14.04 0.04 12.67
C LEU A 344 -15.51 0.46 12.83
N ARG A 345 -15.80 1.74 12.65
CA ARG A 345 -17.17 2.30 12.58
C ARG A 345 -17.90 2.05 11.26
N ARG A 346 -17.32 1.23 10.37
CA ARG A 346 -17.87 0.88 9.03
C ARG A 346 -18.16 2.08 8.13
N LYS A 347 -17.41 3.17 8.31
CA LYS A 347 -17.50 4.34 7.44
C LYS A 347 -16.80 4.05 6.11
N ARG A 348 -17.34 4.60 5.03
CA ARG A 348 -16.86 4.42 3.66
C ARG A 348 -15.99 5.57 3.18
N GLU A 349 -15.96 6.69 3.90
CA GLU A 349 -15.24 7.88 3.48
C GLU A 349 -14.87 8.76 4.68
N ILE A 350 -13.73 9.45 4.60
CA ILE A 350 -13.40 10.58 5.47
C ILE A 350 -13.23 11.83 4.64
N ARG A 351 -13.70 12.96 5.16
CA ARG A 351 -13.60 14.28 4.54
C ARG A 351 -12.92 15.28 5.45
N ALA A 352 -12.34 16.30 4.85
CA ALA A 352 -11.84 17.48 5.53
C ALA A 352 -12.10 18.73 4.68
N THR A 353 -12.23 19.87 5.35
CA THR A 353 -12.20 21.18 4.70
C THR A 353 -10.91 21.88 5.09
N ILE A 354 -10.22 22.46 4.12
CA ILE A 354 -8.91 23.11 4.33
C ILE A 354 -8.99 24.52 3.74
N HIS A 355 -8.33 25.49 4.38
CA HIS A 355 -8.18 26.82 3.77
C HIS A 355 -7.41 26.70 2.44
N PRO A 356 -7.85 27.35 1.34
CA PRO A 356 -7.21 27.21 0.03
C PRO A 356 -5.70 27.49 0.03
N ASP A 357 -5.28 28.48 0.82
CA ASP A 357 -3.89 28.93 0.94
C ASP A 357 -3.07 28.17 2.01
N ASN A 358 -3.69 27.27 2.78
CA ASN A 358 -2.96 26.45 3.75
C ASN A 358 -2.26 25.28 3.06
N VAL A 359 -1.20 25.61 2.32
CA VAL A 359 -0.35 24.66 1.57
C VAL A 359 0.16 23.52 2.46
N PRO A 360 0.63 23.75 3.71
CA PRO A 360 1.07 22.66 4.58
C PRO A 360 -0.01 21.61 4.87
N SER A 361 -1.23 22.03 5.23
CA SER A 361 -2.33 21.08 5.48
C SER A 361 -2.79 20.39 4.20
N ARG A 362 -2.83 21.09 3.06
CA ARG A 362 -3.14 20.48 1.77
C ARG A 362 -2.15 19.38 1.41
N ARG A 363 -0.85 19.64 1.54
CA ARG A 363 0.20 18.64 1.33
C ARG A 363 0.06 17.44 2.26
N LEU A 364 -0.21 17.66 3.55
CA LEU A 364 -0.46 16.57 4.50
C LEU A 364 -1.58 15.65 4.00
N PHE A 365 -2.72 16.22 3.62
CA PHE A 365 -3.87 15.45 3.15
C PHE A 365 -3.58 14.74 1.81
N GLU A 366 -2.85 15.38 0.90
CA GLU A 366 -2.40 14.76 -0.36
C GLU A 366 -1.44 13.57 -0.08
N THR A 367 -0.49 13.72 0.84
CA THR A 367 0.42 12.62 1.26
C THR A 367 -0.28 11.50 2.03
N LEU A 368 -1.47 11.77 2.58
CA LEU A 368 -2.33 10.75 3.18
C LEU A 368 -3.25 10.09 2.14
N GLY A 369 -3.24 10.54 0.88
CA GLY A 369 -4.06 9.99 -0.21
C GLY A 369 -5.46 10.57 -0.33
N TYR A 370 -5.71 11.72 0.30
CA TYR A 370 -6.97 12.44 0.11
C TYR A 370 -6.94 13.16 -1.23
N LYS A 371 -8.06 13.09 -1.94
CA LYS A 371 -8.25 13.73 -3.24
C LYS A 371 -9.01 15.03 -3.05
N TYR A 372 -8.61 16.05 -3.80
CA TYR A 372 -9.35 17.30 -3.91
C TYR A 372 -10.70 17.05 -4.60
N MET A 373 -11.78 17.52 -3.99
CA MET A 373 -13.16 17.32 -4.45
C MET A 373 -13.82 18.60 -4.98
N GLY A 374 -13.22 19.77 -4.75
CA GLY A 374 -13.80 21.06 -5.11
C GLY A 374 -13.63 22.11 -4.02
N LYS A 375 -14.19 23.29 -4.28
CA LYS A 375 -14.32 24.38 -3.32
C LYS A 375 -15.77 24.50 -2.86
N THR A 376 -15.96 24.96 -1.64
CA THR A 376 -17.28 25.28 -1.08
C THR A 376 -17.20 26.53 -0.23
N GLN A 377 -18.32 27.24 -0.12
CA GLN A 377 -18.47 28.34 0.82
C GLN A 377 -18.96 27.77 2.15
N THR A 378 -18.19 27.99 3.21
CA THR A 378 -18.57 27.62 4.58
C THR A 378 -18.88 28.86 5.41
N SER A 379 -19.36 28.68 6.64
CA SER A 379 -19.48 29.77 7.62
C SER A 379 -18.14 30.45 7.92
N TYR A 380 -17.01 29.80 7.62
CA TYR A 380 -15.65 30.28 7.86
C TYR A 380 -14.93 30.73 6.59
N GLY A 381 -15.68 31.04 5.52
CA GLY A 381 -15.14 31.43 4.22
C GLY A 381 -15.03 30.27 3.22
N GLU A 382 -14.38 30.54 2.09
CA GLU A 382 -14.10 29.54 1.06
C GLU A 382 -13.17 28.45 1.62
N ARG A 383 -13.51 27.18 1.38
CA ARG A 383 -12.68 26.02 1.76
C ARG A 383 -12.56 25.04 0.60
N THR A 384 -11.41 24.39 0.51
CA THR A 384 -11.21 23.23 -0.38
C THR A 384 -11.61 21.95 0.35
N ILE A 385 -12.44 21.13 -0.28
CA ILE A 385 -12.86 19.83 0.24
C ILE A 385 -11.84 18.77 -0.21
N TYR A 386 -11.36 18.00 0.75
CA TYR A 386 -10.53 16.81 0.53
C TYR A 386 -11.30 15.58 1.01
N ALA A 387 -11.28 14.49 0.25
CA ALA A 387 -11.94 13.25 0.61
C ALA A 387 -11.07 12.03 0.31
N LYS A 388 -11.21 11.00 1.15
CA LYS A 388 -10.57 9.69 0.94
C LYS A 388 -11.59 8.60 1.15
N ALA A 389 -11.73 7.73 0.16
CA ALA A 389 -12.52 6.52 0.28
C ALA A 389 -11.83 5.54 1.24
N LEU A 390 -12.58 5.02 2.19
CA LEU A 390 -12.17 3.92 3.05
C LEU A 390 -12.72 2.65 2.43
N VAL A 391 -11.85 1.83 1.83
CA VAL A 391 -12.27 0.50 1.37
C VAL A 391 -12.56 -0.34 2.62
N THR A 392 -13.84 -0.52 2.92
CA THR A 392 -14.32 -1.53 3.87
C THR A 392 -14.25 -2.89 3.18
N ARG A 393 -13.48 -3.81 3.76
CA ARG A 393 -13.50 -5.21 3.36
C ARG A 393 -14.72 -5.91 3.92
#